data_AF-A0A3B0PL06-F1
#
_entry.id   AF-A0A3B0PL06-F1
#
_cell.length_a   1.000
_cell.length_b   1.000
_cell.length_c   1.000
_cell.angle_alpha   90.00
_cell.angle_beta   90.00
_cell.angle_gamma   90.00
#
_symmetry.space_group_name_H-M   'P 1'
#
loop_
_entity.id
_entity.type
_entity.pdbx_description
1 polymer ?
#
loop_
_entity_poly.entity_id
_entity_poly.type
_entity_poly.pdbx_seq_one_letter_code
_entity_poly.pdbx_strand_id
1 'polypeptide(L)' 'MIGPHGSMFVGSPESVAQKLIRIIDTLNLDRFLLHLPVGSIPHEDTLNSIKLFGEKVAPIIREYFANKN' A
#
# COMPACT_ATOMS: atom_id res chain seq x y z
N MET A 1 -6.06 -15.18 -1.48
CA MET A 1 -6.31 -13.89 -0.79
C MET A 1 -5.03 -13.09 -0.61
N ILE A 2 -3.98 -13.68 -0.03
CA ILE A 2 -2.64 -13.08 0.09
C ILE A 2 -1.74 -13.57 -1.06
N GLY A 3 -0.78 -12.75 -1.51
CA GLY A 3 0.18 -13.05 -2.59
C GLY A 3 0.26 -11.98 -3.68
N PRO A 4 1.18 -12.11 -4.66
CA PRO A 4 1.40 -11.09 -5.72
C PRO A 4 0.16 -10.76 -6.55
N HIS A 5 -0.71 -11.75 -6.75
CA HIS A 5 -1.98 -11.63 -7.47
C HIS A 5 -3.22 -11.71 -6.56
N GLY A 6 -3.02 -11.72 -5.23
CA GLY A 6 -4.12 -11.71 -4.26
C GLY A 6 -4.79 -10.35 -4.13
N SER A 7 -5.95 -10.27 -3.48
CA SER A 7 -6.66 -9.01 -3.22
C SER A 7 -6.09 -8.21 -2.05
N MET A 8 -5.35 -8.84 -1.13
CA MET A 8 -4.81 -8.17 0.05
C MET A 8 -3.48 -7.45 -0.23
N PHE A 9 -3.29 -6.26 0.35
CA PHE A 9 -2.06 -5.48 0.32
C PHE A 9 -1.27 -5.69 1.62
N VAL A 10 -0.56 -6.83 1.70
CA VAL A 10 0.19 -7.24 2.89
C VAL A 10 1.60 -7.67 2.48
N GLY A 11 2.61 -7.20 3.20
CA GLY A 11 4.02 -7.52 2.94
C GLY A 11 4.95 -6.41 3.44
N SER A 12 6.18 -6.38 2.90
CA SER A 12 7.10 -5.26 3.13
C SER A 12 6.55 -3.96 2.48
N PRO A 13 6.98 -2.77 2.94
CA PRO A 13 6.58 -1.51 2.32
C PRO A 13 6.82 -1.47 0.80
N GLU A 14 7.95 -2.00 0.34
CA GLU A 14 8.33 -2.06 -1.08
C GLU A 14 7.38 -2.98 -1.86
N SER A 15 7.07 -4.16 -1.30
CA SER A 15 6.16 -5.12 -1.93
C SER A 15 4.74 -4.56 -2.06
N VAL A 16 4.27 -3.86 -1.01
CA VAL A 16 2.96 -3.19 -1.02
C VAL A 16 2.95 -2.03 -2.03
N ALA A 17 4.00 -1.20 -2.06
CA ALA A 17 4.11 -0.09 -2.99
C ALA A 17 4.09 -0.56 -4.46
N GLN A 18 4.87 -1.58 -4.80
CA GLN A 18 4.91 -2.14 -6.16
C GLN A 18 3.54 -2.68 -6.59
N LYS A 19 2.83 -3.34 -5.67
CA LYS A 19 1.48 -3.83 -5.95
C LYS A 19 0.48 -2.71 -6.16
N LEU A 20 0.57 -1.63 -5.37
CA LEU A 20 -0.28 -0.45 -5.52
C LEU A 20 -0.01 0.28 -6.83
N ILE A 21 1.26 0.52 -7.18
CA ILE A 21 1.66 1.12 -8.46
C ILE A 21 1.02 0.37 -9.62
N ARG A 22 1.17 -0.96 -9.66
CA ARG A 22 0.58 -1.79 -10.70
C ARG A 22 -0.93 -1.61 -10.80
N ILE A 23 -1.64 -1.57 -9.68
CA ILE A 23 -3.12 -1.47 -9.67
C ILE A 23 -3.57 -0.07 -10.07
N ILE A 24 -2.92 0.98 -9.55
CA ILE A 24 -3.19 2.37 -9.91
C ILE A 24 -3.01 2.57 -11.41
N ASP A 25 -1.92 2.03 -11.98
CA ASP A 25 -1.65 2.09 -13.42
C ASP A 25 -2.65 1.30 -14.25
N THR A 26 -2.96 0.08 -13.84
CA THR A 26 -3.82 -0.82 -14.62
C THR A 26 -5.26 -0.32 -14.67
N LEU A 27 -5.74 0.27 -13.57
CA LEU A 27 -7.14 0.69 -13.42
C LEU A 27 -7.36 2.21 -13.54
N ASN A 28 -6.28 2.98 -13.73
CA ASN A 28 -6.30 4.44 -13.77
C ASN A 28 -7.01 5.06 -12.54
N LEU A 29 -6.50 4.74 -11.34
CA LEU A 29 -7.10 5.17 -10.07
C LEU A 29 -6.57 6.54 -9.61
N ASP A 30 -7.47 7.44 -9.23
CA ASP A 30 -7.10 8.71 -8.60
C ASP A 30 -7.02 8.64 -7.07
N ARG A 31 -7.59 7.58 -6.46
CA ARG A 31 -7.67 7.44 -5.00
C ARG A 31 -7.62 5.98 -4.56
N PHE A 32 -6.80 5.72 -3.54
CA PHE A 32 -6.75 4.45 -2.82
C PHE A 32 -7.12 4.66 -1.35
N LEU A 33 -8.05 3.85 -0.83
CA LEU A 33 -8.44 3.83 0.57
C LEU A 33 -7.97 2.52 1.21
N LEU A 34 -7.21 2.63 2.30
CA LEU A 34 -6.71 1.48 3.05
C LEU A 34 -7.54 1.28 4.31
N HIS A 35 -8.15 0.09 4.44
CA HIS A 35 -8.89 -0.29 5.64
C HIS A 35 -8.00 -1.08 6.60
N LEU A 36 -7.79 -0.51 7.79
CA LEU A 36 -7.12 -1.10 8.94
C LEU A 36 -7.80 -0.61 10.23
N PRO A 37 -7.88 -1.43 11.31
CA PRO A 37 -7.43 -2.82 11.39
C PRO A 37 -8.43 -3.81 10.78
N VAL A 38 -7.95 -4.98 10.37
CA VAL A 38 -8.80 -6.09 9.95
C VAL A 38 -8.93 -7.08 11.12
N GLY A 39 -10.09 -7.10 11.78
CA GLY A 39 -10.32 -7.91 12.97
C GLY A 39 -9.62 -7.34 14.21
N SER A 40 -9.13 -8.22 15.09
CA SER A 40 -8.52 -7.84 16.37
C SER A 40 -7.00 -7.65 16.28
N ILE A 41 -6.54 -6.74 15.41
CA ILE A 41 -5.12 -6.36 15.36
C ILE A 41 -4.81 -5.48 16.58
N PRO A 42 -3.69 -5.72 17.31
CA PRO A 42 -3.26 -4.84 18.39
C PRO A 42 -3.15 -3.37 17.94
N HIS A 43 -3.42 -2.46 18.86
CA HIS A 43 -3.40 -1.02 18.57
C HIS A 43 -2.03 -0.56 18.07
N GLU A 44 -0.95 -1.02 18.72
CA GLU A 44 0.43 -0.67 18.35
C GLU A 44 0.78 -1.15 16.93
N ASP A 45 0.37 -2.36 16.55
CA ASP A 45 0.59 -2.90 15.21
C ASP A 45 -0.19 -2.12 14.14
N THR A 46 -1.40 -1.67 14.50
CA THR A 46 -2.23 -0.82 13.62
C THR A 46 -1.55 0.53 13.40
N LEU A 47 -1.07 1.18 14.47
CA LEU A 47 -0.34 2.43 14.39
C LEU A 47 0.98 2.28 13.61
N ASN A 48 1.70 1.18 13.83
CA ASN A 48 2.92 0.89 13.08
C ASN A 48 2.65 0.71 11.58
N SER A 49 1.54 0.04 11.22
CA SER A 49 1.13 -0.11 9.82
C SER A 49 0.78 1.23 9.18
N ILE A 50 0.08 2.12 9.90
CA ILE A 50 -0.21 3.50 9.44
C ILE A 50 1.08 4.28 9.23
N LYS A 51 2.02 4.21 10.19
CA LYS A 51 3.32 4.87 10.11
C LYS A 51 4.12 4.40 8.90
N LEU A 52 4.27 3.09 8.72
CA LEU A 52 4.98 2.52 7.57
C LEU A 52 4.32 2.91 6.24
N PHE A 53 2.99 2.95 6.19
CA PHE A 53 2.30 3.41 4.99
C PHE A 53 2.63 4.88 4.67
N GLY A 54 2.56 5.76 5.65
CA GLY A 54 2.84 7.19 5.49
C GLY A 54 4.30 7.52 5.19
N GLU A 55 5.24 6.85 5.87
CA GLU A 55 6.68 7.17 5.80
C GLU A 55 7.43 6.40 4.71
N LYS A 56 6.92 5.23 4.28
CA LYS A 56 7.63 4.35 3.34
C LYS A 56 6.82 4.12 2.07
N VAL A 57 5.59 3.61 2.19
CA VAL A 57 4.80 3.19 1.01
C VAL A 57 4.39 4.39 0.15
N ALA A 58 3.76 5.40 0.76
CA ALA A 58 3.24 6.55 0.01
C ALA A 58 4.34 7.35 -0.72
N PRO A 59 5.53 7.62 -0.13
CA PRO A 59 6.63 8.25 -0.85
C PRO A 59 7.10 7.47 -2.08
N ILE A 60 7.29 6.14 -1.97
CA ILE A 60 7.73 5.29 -3.10
C ILE A 60 6.75 5.41 -4.27
N ILE A 61 5.44 5.36 -3.99
CA ILE A 61 4.40 5.46 -5.02
C ILE A 61 4.44 6.85 -5.67
N ARG A 62 4.50 7.92 -4.86
CA ARG A 62 4.52 9.30 -5.36
C ARG A 62 5.76 9.58 -6.23
N GLU A 63 6.92 9.11 -5.80
CA GLU A 63 8.17 9.25 -6.56
C GLU A 63 8.09 8.50 -7.90
N TYR A 64 7.59 7.27 -7.90
CA TYR A 64 7.40 6.50 -9.13
C TYR A 64 6.55 7.27 -10.16
N PHE A 65 5.39 7.80 -9.74
CA PHE A 65 4.49 8.53 -10.63
C PHE A 65 5.01 9.92 -11.03
N ALA A 66 5.80 10.58 -10.17
CA ALA A 66 6.46 11.83 -10.54
C ALA A 66 7.51 11.61 -11.65
N ASN A 67 8.25 10.50 -11.59
CA ASN A 67 9.30 10.13 -12.54
C ASN A 67 8.80 9.42 -13.81
N LYS A 68 7.52 9.10 -13.89
CA LYS A 68 6.92 8.39 -15.04
C LYS A 68 6.69 9.30 -16.26
N ASN A 69 7.01 10.59 -16.15
CA ASN A 69 6.94 11.57 -17.22
C ASN A 69 8.18 11.53 -18.13
#